data_AF-A0AA89AUK5-F1
#
_entry.id   AF-A0AA89AUK5-F1
#
_cell.length_a   1.000
_cell.length_b   1.000
_cell.length_c   1.000
_cell.angle_alpha   90.00
_cell.angle_beta   90.00
_cell.angle_gamma   90.00
#
_symmetry.space_group_name_H-M   'P 1'
#
loop_
_entity.id
_entity.type
_entity.pdbx_description
1 polymer ?
#
loop_
_entity_poly.entity_id
_entity_poly.type
_entity_poly.pdbx_seq_one_letter_code
_entity_poly.pdbx_strand_id
1 'polypeptide(L)'
;MHQAKLKTMLSTTLRSAFCSPLPPHKYKLTNPLSSSPSSSLQHPQWPGLQNWRRNQLNQKRFWGPNGPTETSIESNDDDDDDACAVALMGSRSLAEMGALVLSTPDPLTKSKLSHMAFSRNKNYRFEIAQTRSLNSFLEERKENEGREHVSPKEIPDPKKSALPLNAFMLHNLANVELNAIDLAWDTVVRFSPHSELLGEGFYDDFAHVADDESRHFAWCSQRLAELGFSYGDIPAHNMLWRECEKSSDNVAARLALIPLVQ
;
A
#
# COMPACT_ATOMS: atom_id res chain seq x y z
N MET A 1 -16.89 62.33 -6.00
CA MET A 1 -17.52 62.94 -7.18
C MET A 1 -16.48 63.16 -8.26
N HIS A 2 -16.39 62.29 -9.28
CA HIS A 2 -16.01 62.66 -10.65
C HIS A 2 -16.32 61.49 -11.60
N GLN A 3 -17.25 61.77 -12.52
CA GLN A 3 -17.67 60.92 -13.63
C GLN A 3 -16.70 61.08 -14.82
N ALA A 4 -16.43 60.01 -15.57
CA ALA A 4 -16.21 60.04 -17.02
C ALA A 4 -16.27 58.60 -17.56
N LYS A 5 -17.34 58.21 -18.24
CA LYS A 5 -17.59 58.26 -19.70
C LYS A 5 -17.36 56.89 -20.37
N LEU A 6 -18.44 56.12 -20.44
CA LEU A 6 -18.61 55.01 -21.39
C LEU A 6 -18.61 55.57 -22.83
N LYS A 7 -17.91 54.88 -23.74
CA LYS A 7 -18.23 54.89 -25.18
C LYS A 7 -18.49 53.46 -25.65
N THR A 8 -19.72 53.30 -26.10
CA THR A 8 -20.32 52.18 -26.82
C THR A 8 -19.72 52.05 -28.21
N MET A 9 -19.47 50.81 -28.66
CA MET A 9 -19.54 50.42 -30.06
C MET A 9 -20.27 49.08 -30.11
N LEU A 10 -21.38 49.09 -30.85
CA LEU A 10 -22.34 48.02 -31.06
C LEU A 10 -21.77 46.99 -32.04
N SER A 11 -22.09 45.71 -31.85
CA SER A 11 -22.43 44.83 -32.97
C SER A 11 -23.40 43.75 -32.50
N THR A 12 -24.60 43.83 -33.07
CA THR A 12 -25.73 42.93 -32.92
C THR A 12 -25.51 41.68 -33.77
N THR A 13 -25.81 40.48 -33.27
CA THR A 13 -26.80 39.54 -33.84
C THR A 13 -26.82 38.24 -33.01
N LEU A 14 -27.91 38.04 -32.27
CA LEU A 14 -28.36 36.78 -31.71
C LEU A 14 -28.87 35.86 -32.83
N ARG A 15 -28.52 34.57 -32.81
CA ARG A 15 -29.45 33.49 -33.19
C ARG A 15 -29.04 32.16 -32.56
N SER A 16 -30.00 31.61 -31.82
CA SER A 16 -30.07 30.25 -31.30
C SER A 16 -29.87 29.19 -32.38
N ALA A 17 -29.10 28.15 -32.08
CA ALA A 17 -29.17 26.89 -32.81
C ALA A 17 -29.47 25.75 -31.81
N PHE A 18 -30.64 25.16 -32.04
CA PHE A 18 -31.23 24.04 -31.32
C PHE A 18 -30.44 22.75 -31.54
N CYS A 19 -30.61 21.83 -30.58
CA CYS A 19 -30.50 20.38 -30.72
C CYS A 19 -30.70 19.88 -32.15
N SER A 20 -29.76 19.07 -32.64
CA SER A 20 -30.00 18.16 -33.76
C SER A 20 -29.46 16.77 -33.38
N PRO A 21 -30.26 15.70 -33.56
CA PRO A 21 -29.87 14.34 -33.20
C PRO A 21 -28.89 13.76 -34.24
N LEU A 22 -27.89 13.01 -33.76
CA LEU A 22 -26.94 12.27 -34.58
C LEU A 22 -27.68 11.20 -35.44
N PRO A 23 -27.23 10.94 -36.68
CA PRO A 23 -27.89 9.99 -37.57
C PRO A 23 -27.62 8.53 -37.14
N PRO A 24 -28.57 7.60 -37.39
CA PRO A 24 -28.37 6.19 -37.06
C PRO A 24 -27.42 5.54 -38.06
N HIS A 25 -26.22 5.17 -37.60
CA HIS A 25 -25.34 4.29 -38.37
C HIS A 25 -25.97 2.90 -38.46
N LYS A 26 -26.43 2.53 -39.67
CA LYS A 26 -26.83 1.16 -40.00
C LYS A 26 -25.59 0.27 -40.04
N TYR A 27 -25.31 -0.44 -38.96
CA TYR A 27 -24.35 -1.55 -38.99
C TYR A 27 -24.98 -2.70 -39.78
N LYS A 28 -24.41 -3.00 -40.95
CA LYS A 28 -24.69 -4.25 -41.67
C LYS A 28 -24.06 -5.39 -40.86
N LEU A 29 -24.89 -6.29 -40.32
CA LEU A 29 -24.46 -7.58 -39.83
C LEU A 29 -23.97 -8.43 -41.01
N THR A 30 -22.66 -8.57 -41.15
CA THR A 30 -22.04 -9.54 -42.07
C THR A 30 -21.43 -10.66 -41.24
N ASN A 31 -22.00 -11.87 -41.40
CA ASN A 31 -21.56 -13.24 -41.09
C ASN A 31 -20.64 -13.57 -39.90
N PRO A 32 -20.87 -14.72 -39.23
CA PRO A 32 -20.19 -15.07 -37.98
C PRO A 32 -18.71 -15.38 -38.25
N LEU A 33 -17.84 -14.63 -37.59
CA LEU A 33 -16.43 -14.99 -37.45
C LEU A 33 -16.35 -16.26 -36.59
N SER A 34 -15.81 -17.30 -37.21
CA SER A 34 -15.26 -18.51 -36.59
C SER A 34 -14.67 -18.21 -35.21
N SER A 35 -15.23 -18.85 -34.17
CA SER A 35 -14.67 -18.88 -32.83
C SER A 35 -13.31 -19.57 -32.84
N SER A 36 -12.24 -18.80 -32.99
CA SER A 36 -10.91 -19.26 -32.60
C SER A 36 -10.92 -19.47 -31.08
N PRO A 37 -10.46 -20.63 -30.57
CA PRO A 37 -10.31 -20.80 -29.13
C PRO A 37 -9.30 -19.75 -28.66
N SER A 38 -9.69 -18.92 -27.68
CA SER A 38 -8.74 -18.06 -26.97
C SER A 38 -7.59 -18.94 -26.50
N SER A 39 -6.41 -18.77 -27.09
CA SER A 39 -5.20 -19.28 -26.49
C SER A 39 -5.09 -18.58 -25.15
N SER A 40 -5.35 -19.30 -24.06
CA SER A 40 -4.96 -18.88 -22.72
C SER A 40 -3.51 -18.43 -22.82
N LEU A 41 -3.26 -17.13 -22.63
CA LEU A 41 -1.91 -16.60 -22.59
C LEU A 41 -1.19 -17.30 -21.45
N GLN A 42 -0.44 -18.35 -21.76
CA GLN A 42 0.38 -19.07 -20.79
C GLN A 42 1.60 -18.22 -20.53
N HIS A 43 1.47 -17.30 -19.57
CA HIS A 43 2.63 -16.59 -19.05
C HIS A 43 3.46 -17.57 -18.21
N PRO A 44 4.76 -17.74 -18.51
CA PRO A 44 5.60 -18.63 -17.73
C PRO A 44 5.67 -18.12 -16.29
N GLN A 45 5.32 -18.99 -15.34
CA GLN A 45 5.43 -18.68 -13.92
C GLN A 45 6.90 -18.51 -13.53
N TRP A 46 7.21 -17.54 -12.65
CA TRP A 46 8.56 -17.36 -12.14
C TRP A 46 9.06 -18.67 -11.50
N PRO A 47 10.17 -19.27 -11.97
CA PRO A 47 10.64 -20.58 -11.47
C PRO A 47 10.93 -20.59 -9.97
N GLY A 48 11.27 -19.42 -9.40
CA GLY A 48 11.55 -19.25 -7.98
C GLY A 48 10.31 -19.19 -7.09
N LEU A 49 9.10 -19.00 -7.64
CA LEU A 49 7.91 -18.69 -6.85
C LEU A 49 7.58 -19.77 -5.82
N GLN A 50 7.63 -21.04 -6.21
CA GLN A 50 7.34 -22.14 -5.29
C GLN A 50 8.43 -22.33 -4.23
N ASN A 51 9.68 -21.99 -4.55
CA ASN A 51 10.76 -22.00 -3.57
C ASN A 51 10.55 -20.86 -2.58
N TRP A 52 10.27 -19.65 -3.07
CA TRP A 52 9.98 -18.49 -2.24
C TRP A 52 8.79 -18.73 -1.30
N ARG A 53 7.66 -19.25 -1.79
CA ARG A 53 6.50 -19.62 -0.94
C ARG A 53 6.83 -20.66 0.14
N ARG A 54 7.75 -21.59 -0.14
CA ARG A 54 8.18 -22.65 0.79
C ARG A 54 9.33 -22.25 1.70
N ASN A 55 9.92 -21.07 1.50
CA ASN A 55 10.98 -20.59 2.38
C ASN A 55 10.49 -20.60 3.83
N GLN A 56 11.38 -20.86 4.79
CA GLN A 56 11.02 -20.82 6.20
C GLN A 56 10.74 -19.37 6.64
N LEU A 57 10.10 -19.20 7.79
CA LEU A 57 10.00 -17.88 8.40
C LEU A 57 11.40 -17.34 8.65
N ASN A 58 11.69 -16.17 8.13
CA ASN A 58 12.97 -15.51 8.39
C ASN A 58 12.85 -14.79 9.73
N GLN A 59 13.59 -15.21 10.75
CA GLN A 59 13.56 -14.63 12.09
C GLN A 59 14.58 -13.50 12.30
N LYS A 60 15.36 -13.15 11.28
CA LYS A 60 16.45 -12.18 11.40
C LYS A 60 15.92 -10.74 11.43
N ARG A 61 15.36 -10.33 12.57
CA ARG A 61 14.69 -9.03 12.74
C ARG A 61 15.63 -7.90 13.15
N PHE A 62 16.86 -8.21 13.53
CA PHE A 62 17.85 -7.24 13.97
C PHE A 62 19.09 -7.27 13.07
N TRP A 63 19.81 -6.16 13.00
CA TRP A 63 21.12 -6.09 12.35
C TRP A 63 22.22 -6.16 13.41
N GLY A 64 22.97 -7.26 13.44
CA GLY A 64 24.10 -7.44 14.34
C GLY A 64 25.42 -6.90 13.75
N PRO A 65 26.54 -7.05 14.47
CA PRO A 65 27.85 -6.56 14.05
C PRO A 65 28.31 -7.07 12.67
N ASN A 66 27.88 -8.27 12.29
CA ASN A 66 28.28 -8.95 11.05
C ASN A 66 27.11 -9.15 10.07
N GLY A 67 25.97 -8.49 10.30
CA GLY A 67 24.77 -8.63 9.46
C GLY A 67 23.53 -9.10 10.23
N PRO A 68 22.45 -9.47 9.52
CA PRO A 68 21.17 -9.81 10.13
C PRO A 68 21.22 -10.99 11.11
N THR A 69 20.58 -10.81 12.26
CA THR A 69 20.53 -11.75 13.39
C THR A 69 19.11 -11.86 13.97
N GLU A 70 18.85 -12.96 14.68
CA GLU A 70 17.57 -13.27 15.33
C GLU A 70 17.45 -12.63 16.72
N THR A 71 18.57 -12.38 17.40
CA THR A 71 18.59 -11.89 18.78
C THR A 71 18.71 -10.37 18.83
N SER A 72 17.83 -9.70 19.58
CA SER A 72 18.04 -8.31 19.99
C SER A 72 19.21 -8.23 20.96
N ILE A 73 20.05 -7.20 20.83
CA ILE A 73 20.97 -6.83 21.90
C ILE A 73 20.09 -6.20 22.99
N GLU A 74 20.04 -6.85 24.15
CA GLU A 74 19.21 -6.58 25.33
C GLU A 74 18.58 -5.17 25.41
N SER A 75 17.24 -5.09 25.36
CA SER A 75 16.47 -3.95 25.88
C SER A 75 15.09 -4.43 26.34
N ASN A 76 14.63 -3.83 27.44
CA ASN A 76 13.47 -4.19 28.24
C ASN A 76 12.17 -4.12 27.43
N ASP A 77 11.31 -5.11 27.65
CA ASP A 77 9.99 -5.22 27.04
C ASP A 77 9.14 -3.96 27.32
N ASP A 78 8.72 -3.26 26.27
CA ASP A 78 7.74 -2.18 26.33
C ASP A 78 6.33 -2.80 26.44
N ASP A 79 5.63 -2.50 27.53
CA ASP A 79 4.31 -3.07 27.90
C ASP A 79 3.17 -2.76 26.89
N ASP A 80 3.33 -1.79 25.98
CA ASP A 80 2.28 -1.37 25.03
C ASP A 80 2.09 -2.34 23.84
N ASP A 81 3.06 -3.19 23.53
CA ASP A 81 2.95 -4.17 22.43
C ASP A 81 1.92 -5.30 22.73
N ASP A 82 1.54 -5.49 24.00
CA ASP A 82 0.71 -6.63 24.44
C ASP A 82 -0.74 -6.55 23.93
N ALA A 83 -1.36 -5.36 23.91
CA ALA A 83 -2.77 -5.23 23.53
C ALA A 83 -3.04 -5.58 22.05
N CYS A 84 -2.20 -5.07 21.14
CA CYS A 84 -2.33 -5.38 19.71
C CYS A 84 -1.95 -6.84 19.42
N ALA A 85 -0.96 -7.39 20.12
CA ALA A 85 -0.60 -8.80 20.04
C ALA A 85 -1.78 -9.69 20.47
N VAL A 86 -2.44 -9.39 21.59
CA VAL A 86 -3.63 -10.09 22.06
C VAL A 86 -4.77 -10.01 21.04
N ALA A 87 -5.03 -8.83 20.47
CA ALA A 87 -6.05 -8.65 19.43
C ALA A 87 -5.75 -9.52 18.19
N LEU A 88 -4.49 -9.56 17.74
CA LEU A 88 -4.04 -10.40 16.63
C LEU A 88 -4.20 -11.89 16.93
N MET A 89 -3.97 -12.31 18.19
CA MET A 89 -4.21 -13.68 18.62
C MET A 89 -5.70 -14.07 18.64
N GLY A 90 -6.59 -13.08 18.78
CA GLY A 90 -8.04 -13.25 18.67
C GLY A 90 -8.58 -13.26 17.23
N SER A 91 -7.80 -12.79 16.24
CA SER A 91 -8.21 -12.78 14.84
C SER A 91 -8.39 -14.19 14.28
N ARG A 92 -9.44 -14.33 13.46
CA ARG A 92 -9.94 -15.59 12.89
C ARG A 92 -9.68 -15.70 11.39
N SER A 93 -9.16 -14.65 10.76
CA SER A 93 -8.83 -14.66 9.33
C SER A 93 -7.60 -13.82 9.03
N LEU A 94 -7.00 -14.06 7.85
CA LEU A 94 -5.87 -13.25 7.36
C LEU A 94 -6.28 -11.79 7.12
N ALA A 95 -7.50 -11.54 6.65
CA ALA A 95 -8.01 -10.20 6.42
C ALA A 95 -8.22 -9.43 7.75
N GLU A 96 -8.68 -10.09 8.81
CA GLU A 96 -8.78 -9.48 10.14
C GLU A 96 -7.40 -9.12 10.71
N MET A 97 -6.41 -10.01 10.57
CA MET A 97 -5.03 -9.72 10.97
C MET A 97 -4.47 -8.53 10.18
N GLY A 98 -4.69 -8.49 8.86
CA GLY A 98 -4.28 -7.36 8.03
C GLY A 98 -4.94 -6.05 8.45
N ALA A 99 -6.23 -6.06 8.81
CA ALA A 99 -6.94 -4.89 9.31
C ALA A 99 -6.31 -4.32 10.60
N LEU A 100 -5.91 -5.20 11.52
CA LEU A 100 -5.21 -4.81 12.75
C LEU A 100 -3.85 -4.18 12.45
N VAL A 101 -3.04 -4.81 11.57
CA VAL A 101 -1.75 -4.24 11.14
C VAL A 101 -1.96 -2.86 10.53
N LEU A 102 -2.96 -2.72 9.66
CA LEU A 102 -3.28 -1.45 9.02
C LEU A 102 -3.74 -0.37 10.02
N SER A 103 -4.35 -0.74 11.15
CA SER A 103 -4.78 0.23 12.15
C SER A 103 -3.72 0.58 13.18
N THR A 104 -2.56 -0.05 13.10
CA THR A 104 -1.46 0.21 14.03
C THR A 104 -0.79 1.54 13.65
N PRO A 105 -0.81 2.56 14.52
CA PRO A 105 -0.26 3.88 14.18
C PRO A 105 1.27 3.89 14.22
N ASP A 106 1.84 3.26 15.25
CA ASP A 106 3.29 3.20 15.44
C ASP A 106 3.94 2.33 14.35
N PRO A 107 4.93 2.86 13.60
CA PRO A 107 5.59 2.12 12.53
C PRO A 107 6.34 0.86 12.98
N LEU A 108 6.96 0.88 14.17
CA LEU A 108 7.72 -0.26 14.68
C LEU A 108 6.79 -1.36 15.17
N THR A 109 5.75 -1.03 15.94
CA THR A 109 4.70 -1.97 16.34
C THR A 109 3.98 -2.53 15.11
N LYS A 110 3.72 -1.71 14.07
CA LYS A 110 3.15 -2.19 12.80
C LYS A 110 4.05 -3.23 12.13
N SER A 111 5.36 -2.97 12.07
CA SER A 111 6.33 -3.92 11.54
C SER A 111 6.33 -5.24 12.33
N LYS A 112 6.36 -5.17 13.68
CA LYS A 112 6.27 -6.36 14.54
C LYS A 112 4.98 -7.14 14.29
N LEU A 113 3.82 -6.48 14.26
CA LEU A 113 2.52 -7.11 14.03
C LEU A 113 2.41 -7.71 12.63
N SER A 114 2.99 -7.07 11.60
CA SER A 114 3.08 -7.64 10.24
C SER A 114 3.75 -9.01 10.26
N HIS A 115 4.90 -9.11 10.94
CA HIS A 115 5.59 -10.38 11.10
C HIS A 115 4.79 -11.41 11.89
N MET A 116 4.14 -11.00 12.98
CA MET A 116 3.31 -11.90 13.78
C MET A 116 2.11 -12.42 12.99
N ALA A 117 1.42 -11.56 12.23
CA ALA A 117 0.30 -11.92 11.38
C ALA A 117 0.71 -12.95 10.32
N PHE A 118 1.82 -12.71 9.61
CA PHE A 118 2.34 -13.65 8.63
C PHE A 118 2.77 -14.98 9.24
N SER A 119 3.49 -14.93 10.37
CA SER A 119 3.94 -16.12 11.10
C SER A 119 2.77 -16.98 11.55
N ARG A 120 1.74 -16.35 12.10
CA ARG A 120 0.49 -16.99 12.50
C ARG A 120 -0.23 -17.60 11.30
N ASN A 121 -0.34 -16.88 10.19
CA ASN A 121 -0.96 -17.41 8.97
C ASN A 121 -0.22 -18.64 8.43
N LYS A 122 1.12 -18.60 8.42
CA LYS A 122 1.94 -19.71 7.92
C LYS A 122 1.82 -20.98 8.76
N ASN A 123 1.63 -20.83 10.07
CA ASN A 123 1.51 -21.95 11.01
C ASN A 123 0.11 -22.59 11.01
N TYR A 124 -0.94 -21.79 10.90
CA TYR A 124 -2.32 -22.27 11.09
C TYR A 124 -3.19 -22.27 9.83
N ARG A 125 -2.75 -21.61 8.75
CA ARG A 125 -3.46 -21.50 7.46
C ARG A 125 -4.90 -21.04 7.63
N PHE A 126 -5.08 -19.74 7.87
CA PHE A 126 -6.40 -19.17 8.05
C PHE A 126 -7.12 -18.99 6.71
N GLU A 127 -8.43 -19.22 6.71
CA GLU A 127 -9.28 -18.85 5.58
C GLU A 127 -9.28 -17.31 5.38
N ILE A 128 -9.42 -16.90 4.12
CA ILE A 128 -9.62 -15.49 3.76
C ILE A 128 -11.09 -15.15 4.00
N ALA A 129 -11.44 -14.76 5.22
CA ALA A 129 -12.81 -14.38 5.53
C ALA A 129 -13.25 -13.17 4.69
N GLN A 130 -14.44 -13.27 4.11
CA GLN A 130 -15.10 -12.16 3.43
C GLN A 130 -15.53 -11.14 4.48
N THR A 131 -14.77 -10.05 4.61
CA THR A 131 -15.16 -9.02 5.57
C THR A 131 -15.94 -7.93 4.84
N ARG A 132 -17.27 -8.07 4.80
CA ARG A 132 -18.17 -7.05 4.20
C ARG A 132 -18.11 -5.68 4.89
N SER A 133 -17.61 -5.62 6.13
CA SER A 133 -17.55 -4.42 6.98
C SER A 133 -16.14 -3.79 7.07
N LEU A 134 -15.28 -4.01 6.07
CA LEU A 134 -13.89 -3.52 6.07
C LEU A 134 -13.68 -2.27 5.21
N ASN A 135 -14.60 -1.96 4.28
CA ASN A 135 -14.54 -0.73 3.48
C ASN A 135 -14.69 0.55 4.33
N SER A 136 -15.58 0.54 5.33
CA SER A 136 -15.72 1.65 6.28
C SER A 136 -14.47 1.86 7.12
N PHE A 137 -13.78 0.78 7.47
CA PHE A 137 -12.57 0.78 8.29
C PHE A 137 -11.35 1.33 7.54
N LEU A 138 -11.20 1.01 6.25
CA LEU A 138 -10.14 1.57 5.41
C LEU A 138 -10.34 3.06 5.14
N GLU A 139 -11.59 3.55 5.11
CA GLU A 139 -11.91 4.98 5.04
C GLU A 139 -11.63 5.69 6.38
N GLU A 140 -11.92 5.04 7.52
CA GLU A 140 -11.65 5.59 8.86
C GLU A 140 -10.13 5.63 9.20
N ARG A 141 -9.33 4.70 8.64
CA ARG A 141 -7.86 4.76 8.69
C ARG A 141 -7.31 6.06 8.07
N LYS A 142 -7.92 6.53 6.98
CA LYS A 142 -7.51 7.75 6.26
C LYS A 142 -7.49 8.99 7.16
N GLU A 143 -8.33 9.02 8.21
CA GLU A 143 -8.39 10.12 9.18
C GLU A 143 -7.44 9.95 10.38
N ASN A 144 -7.01 8.71 10.68
CA ASN A 144 -6.26 8.36 11.90
C ASN A 144 -4.76 8.09 11.70
N GLU A 145 -4.23 8.25 10.48
CA GLU A 145 -2.78 8.28 10.28
C GLU A 145 -2.23 9.56 10.92
N GLY A 146 -1.84 9.49 12.19
CA GLY A 146 -1.22 10.58 12.97
C GLY A 146 0.15 11.04 12.46
N ARG A 147 0.44 10.85 11.17
CA ARG A 147 1.64 11.28 10.46
C ARG A 147 1.33 12.53 9.65
N GLU A 148 2.14 13.57 9.80
CA GLU A 148 2.04 14.77 8.97
C GLU A 148 2.46 14.42 7.53
N HIS A 149 1.46 14.23 6.67
CA HIS A 149 1.68 13.94 5.26
C HIS A 149 1.76 15.22 4.45
N VAL A 150 2.96 15.53 3.97
CA VAL A 150 3.20 16.69 3.12
C VAL A 150 3.09 16.32 1.65
N SER A 151 2.93 17.31 0.79
CA SER A 151 3.07 17.09 -0.65
C SER A 151 4.53 16.74 -0.99
N PRO A 152 4.80 15.97 -2.06
CA PRO A 152 6.17 15.65 -2.47
C PRO A 152 7.07 16.88 -2.68
N LYS A 153 6.49 18.05 -2.95
CA LYS A 153 7.21 19.31 -3.14
C LYS A 153 7.65 19.97 -1.82
N GLU A 154 7.03 19.58 -0.72
CA GLU A 154 7.30 20.10 0.62
C GLU A 154 8.31 19.23 1.38
N ILE A 155 8.68 18.07 0.83
CA ILE A 155 9.80 17.30 1.35
C ILE A 155 11.08 18.12 1.17
N PRO A 156 11.86 18.35 2.24
CA PRO A 156 13.11 19.08 2.14
C PRO A 156 14.08 18.40 1.17
N ASP A 157 14.75 19.19 0.34
CA ASP A 157 15.92 18.70 -0.39
C ASP A 157 16.93 18.09 0.61
N PRO A 158 17.68 17.02 0.26
CA PRO A 158 18.69 16.45 1.15
C PRO A 158 19.71 17.48 1.66
N LYS A 159 20.01 18.51 0.85
CA LYS A 159 20.93 19.62 1.19
C LYS A 159 20.35 20.62 2.19
N LYS A 160 19.03 20.65 2.36
CA LYS A 160 18.29 21.56 3.23
C LYS A 160 17.70 20.85 4.45
N SER A 161 17.79 19.52 4.50
CA SER A 161 17.39 18.73 5.67
C SER A 161 18.35 18.94 6.83
N ALA A 162 17.84 18.80 8.06
CA ALA A 162 18.65 18.76 9.27
C ALA A 162 19.46 17.45 9.37
N LEU A 163 19.07 16.42 8.61
CA LEU A 163 19.73 15.12 8.60
C LEU A 163 20.95 15.12 7.68
N PRO A 164 22.03 14.41 8.05
CA PRO A 164 23.10 14.10 7.11
C PRO A 164 22.57 13.19 5.99
N LEU A 165 23.21 13.25 4.82
CA LEU A 165 22.73 12.58 3.60
C LEU A 165 22.46 11.08 3.79
N ASN A 166 23.31 10.37 4.53
CA ASN A 166 23.13 8.94 4.82
C ASN A 166 21.85 8.66 5.63
N ALA A 167 21.57 9.46 6.67
CA ALA A 167 20.36 9.33 7.46
C ALA A 167 19.11 9.74 6.66
N PHE A 168 19.22 10.80 5.84
CA PHE A 168 18.14 11.21 4.93
C PHE A 168 17.75 10.09 3.96
N MET A 169 18.73 9.47 3.29
CA MET A 169 18.49 8.39 2.34
C MET A 169 17.90 7.16 3.03
N LEU A 170 18.37 6.85 4.24
CA LEU A 170 17.86 5.73 5.03
C LEU A 170 16.44 5.95 5.55
N HIS A 171 16.10 7.19 5.93
CA HIS A 171 14.73 7.57 6.30
C HIS A 171 13.78 7.41 5.10
N ASN A 172 14.19 7.87 3.91
CA ASN A 172 13.40 7.65 2.69
C ASN A 172 13.23 6.17 2.37
N LEU A 173 14.27 5.35 2.53
CA LEU A 173 14.17 3.90 2.34
C LEU A 173 13.18 3.30 3.34
N ALA A 174 13.28 3.64 4.62
CA ALA A 174 12.31 3.21 5.63
C ALA A 174 10.87 3.63 5.25
N ASN A 175 10.68 4.81 4.66
CA ASN A 175 9.37 5.23 4.19
C ASN A 175 8.83 4.36 3.04
N VAL A 176 9.69 3.95 2.10
CA VAL A 176 9.34 3.00 1.04
C VAL A 176 8.93 1.65 1.62
N GLU A 177 9.71 1.12 2.57
CA GLU A 177 9.42 -0.18 3.19
C GLU A 177 8.10 -0.16 3.97
N LEU A 178 7.86 0.91 4.75
CA LEU A 178 6.61 1.04 5.51
C LEU A 178 5.38 1.16 4.61
N ASN A 179 5.50 1.90 3.50
CA ASN A 179 4.44 1.97 2.50
C ASN A 179 4.20 0.61 1.84
N ALA A 180 5.24 -0.18 1.61
CA ALA A 180 5.12 -1.51 1.03
C ALA A 180 4.38 -2.47 1.98
N ILE A 181 4.63 -2.41 3.30
CA ILE A 181 3.85 -3.12 4.33
C ILE A 181 2.37 -2.73 4.23
N ASP A 182 2.09 -1.43 4.22
CA ASP A 182 0.72 -0.91 4.18
C ASP A 182 -0.02 -1.31 2.89
N LEU A 183 0.64 -1.25 1.74
CA LEU A 183 0.04 -1.65 0.46
C LEU A 183 -0.21 -3.16 0.36
N ALA A 184 0.71 -3.97 0.87
CA ALA A 184 0.57 -5.41 0.86
C ALA A 184 -0.63 -5.85 1.73
N TRP A 185 -0.74 -5.31 2.95
CA TRP A 185 -1.90 -5.59 3.80
C TRP A 185 -3.20 -4.97 3.27
N ASP A 186 -3.18 -3.76 2.69
CA ASP A 186 -4.36 -3.20 2.05
C ASP A 186 -4.84 -4.09 0.90
N THR A 187 -3.92 -4.66 0.11
CA THR A 187 -4.27 -5.60 -0.97
C THR A 187 -4.95 -6.85 -0.42
N VAL A 188 -4.42 -7.42 0.67
CA VAL A 188 -5.01 -8.60 1.32
C VAL A 188 -6.42 -8.31 1.83
N VAL A 189 -6.56 -7.18 2.52
CA VAL A 189 -7.80 -6.78 3.19
C VAL A 189 -8.87 -6.36 2.18
N ARG A 190 -8.52 -5.45 1.28
CA ARG A 190 -9.43 -4.81 0.32
C ARG A 190 -10.01 -5.79 -0.67
N PHE A 191 -9.19 -6.74 -1.14
CA PHE A 191 -9.64 -7.70 -2.13
C PHE A 191 -10.13 -9.01 -1.53
N SER A 192 -10.16 -9.17 -0.20
CA SER A 192 -10.67 -10.36 0.47
C SER A 192 -12.06 -10.83 -0.01
N PRO A 193 -13.00 -9.95 -0.39
CA PRO A 193 -14.28 -10.36 -0.99
C PRO A 193 -14.15 -11.14 -2.32
N HIS A 194 -13.00 -11.05 -3.00
CA HIS A 194 -12.69 -11.77 -4.24
C HIS A 194 -11.86 -13.05 -4.00
N SER A 195 -11.84 -13.58 -2.77
CA SER A 195 -11.02 -14.75 -2.41
C SER A 195 -11.31 -15.99 -3.26
N GLU A 196 -12.58 -16.23 -3.60
CA GLU A 196 -12.99 -17.34 -4.48
C GLU A 196 -12.40 -17.23 -5.90
N LEU A 197 -12.20 -16.01 -6.40
CA LEU A 197 -11.66 -15.75 -7.74
C LEU A 197 -10.12 -15.75 -7.76
N LEU A 198 -9.51 -15.09 -6.78
CA LEU A 198 -8.05 -14.86 -6.74
C LEU A 198 -7.29 -16.05 -6.13
N GLY A 199 -7.95 -16.85 -5.29
CA GLY A 199 -7.37 -17.98 -4.56
C GLY A 199 -6.47 -17.58 -3.40
N GLU A 200 -6.27 -18.49 -2.44
CA GLU A 200 -5.51 -18.24 -1.21
C GLU A 200 -4.06 -17.82 -1.47
N GLY A 201 -3.42 -18.44 -2.48
CA GLY A 201 -2.03 -18.15 -2.83
C GLY A 201 -1.75 -16.69 -3.17
N PHE A 202 -2.75 -15.96 -3.70
CA PHE A 202 -2.64 -14.52 -3.94
C PHE A 202 -2.44 -13.74 -2.63
N TYR A 203 -3.25 -14.06 -1.61
CA TYR A 203 -3.22 -13.37 -0.32
C TYR A 203 -2.01 -13.77 0.51
N ASP A 204 -1.64 -15.06 0.49
CA ASP A 204 -0.44 -15.57 1.14
C ASP A 204 0.82 -14.91 0.58
N ASP A 205 0.89 -14.69 -0.74
CA ASP A 205 2.02 -14.01 -1.36
C ASP A 205 2.13 -12.56 -0.89
N PHE A 206 1.02 -11.80 -0.85
CA PHE A 206 1.06 -10.42 -0.33
C PHE A 206 1.37 -10.35 1.17
N ALA A 207 0.85 -11.27 1.99
CA ALA A 207 1.22 -11.34 3.40
C ALA A 207 2.72 -11.67 3.58
N HIS A 208 3.31 -12.47 2.69
CA HIS A 208 4.74 -12.77 2.70
C HIS A 208 5.58 -11.55 2.28
N VAL A 209 5.15 -10.80 1.26
CA VAL A 209 5.77 -9.51 0.93
C VAL A 209 5.73 -8.59 2.14
N ALA A 210 4.59 -8.44 2.81
CA ALA A 210 4.48 -7.59 4.00
C ALA A 210 5.44 -8.01 5.14
N ASP A 211 5.72 -9.32 5.30
CA ASP A 211 6.72 -9.82 6.24
C ASP A 211 8.15 -9.43 5.85
N ASP A 212 8.48 -9.55 4.56
CA ASP A 212 9.80 -9.16 4.04
C ASP A 212 10.06 -7.66 4.25
N GLU A 213 9.09 -6.80 3.90
CA GLU A 213 9.24 -5.35 4.05
C GLU A 213 9.20 -4.90 5.52
N SER A 214 8.47 -5.63 6.39
CA SER A 214 8.52 -5.37 7.84
C SER A 214 9.93 -5.51 8.41
N ARG A 215 10.66 -6.52 7.95
CA ARG A 215 12.05 -6.77 8.35
C ARG A 215 12.98 -5.69 7.79
N HIS A 216 12.80 -5.29 6.54
CA HIS A 216 13.60 -4.22 5.93
C HIS A 216 13.38 -2.88 6.65
N PHE A 217 12.13 -2.54 6.97
CA PHE A 217 11.78 -1.37 7.77
C PHE A 217 12.45 -1.40 9.15
N ALA A 218 12.41 -2.54 9.83
CA ALA A 218 13.03 -2.71 11.15
C ALA A 218 14.56 -2.47 11.09
N TRP A 219 15.25 -3.01 10.09
CA TRP A 219 16.68 -2.77 9.90
C TRP A 219 17.01 -1.31 9.59
N CYS A 220 16.20 -0.66 8.74
CA CYS A 220 16.38 0.76 8.45
C CYS A 220 16.19 1.63 9.70
N SER A 221 15.15 1.34 10.48
CA SER A 221 14.84 2.06 11.73
C SER A 221 15.91 1.86 12.78
N GLN A 222 16.41 0.63 12.96
CA GLN A 222 17.54 0.35 13.84
C GLN A 222 18.77 1.18 13.41
N ARG A 223 19.09 1.17 12.12
CA ARG A 223 20.28 1.88 11.63
C ARG A 223 20.14 3.40 11.71
N LEU A 224 18.94 3.95 11.59
CA LEU A 224 18.67 5.37 11.88
C LEU A 224 18.96 5.69 13.34
N ALA A 225 18.47 4.87 14.26
CA ALA A 225 18.69 5.05 15.69
C ALA A 225 20.19 5.02 16.05
N GLU A 226 20.97 4.10 15.46
CA GLU A 226 22.42 4.05 15.61
C GLU A 226 23.15 5.30 15.08
N LEU A 227 22.56 6.01 14.11
CA LEU A 227 23.08 7.28 13.60
C LEU A 227 22.62 8.49 14.45
N GLY A 228 21.80 8.26 15.47
CA GLY A 228 21.26 9.30 16.35
C GLY A 228 19.97 9.95 15.85
N PHE A 229 19.24 9.29 14.94
CA PHE A 229 18.01 9.80 14.31
C PHE A 229 16.87 8.81 14.42
N SER A 230 15.64 9.28 14.22
CA SER A 230 14.44 8.45 14.28
C SER A 230 13.68 8.49 12.96
N TYR A 231 12.98 7.39 12.65
CA TYR A 231 11.96 7.45 11.61
C TYR A 231 10.88 8.45 12.04
N GLY A 232 10.54 9.38 11.16
CA GLY A 232 9.66 10.53 11.45
C GLY A 232 10.37 11.88 11.61
N ASP A 233 11.70 11.93 11.69
CA ASP A 233 12.47 13.19 11.75
C ASP A 233 12.33 14.07 10.48
N ILE A 234 11.89 13.47 9.36
CA ILE A 234 11.47 14.15 8.13
C ILE A 234 10.00 13.85 7.89
N PRO A 235 9.20 14.83 7.44
CA PRO A 235 7.85 14.58 6.98
C PRO A 235 7.83 13.59 5.80
N ALA A 236 6.86 12.68 5.81
CA ALA A 236 6.62 11.74 4.73
C ALA A 236 5.59 12.30 3.74
N HIS A 237 5.64 11.85 2.48
CA HIS A 237 4.59 12.11 1.51
C HIS A 237 3.70 10.89 1.34
N ASN A 238 2.40 11.12 1.06
CA ASN A 238 1.43 10.04 0.81
C ASN A 238 1.04 9.91 -0.67
N MET A 239 1.97 10.18 -1.60
CA MET A 239 1.64 10.19 -3.05
C MET A 239 1.19 8.81 -3.53
N LEU A 240 1.93 7.76 -3.13
CA LEU A 240 1.66 6.39 -3.54
C LEU A 240 0.26 5.94 -3.11
N TRP A 241 -0.14 6.22 -1.87
CA TRP A 241 -1.49 5.90 -1.39
C TRP A 241 -2.57 6.63 -2.18
N ARG A 242 -2.39 7.93 -2.47
CA ARG A 242 -3.34 8.70 -3.29
C ARG A 242 -3.51 8.09 -4.69
N GLU A 243 -2.46 7.54 -5.29
CA GLU A 243 -2.57 6.85 -6.58
C GLU A 243 -3.19 5.45 -6.44
N CYS A 244 -2.85 4.72 -5.38
CA CYS A 244 -3.47 3.42 -5.07
C CYS A 244 -4.97 3.55 -4.74
N GLU A 245 -5.40 4.67 -4.18
CA GLU A 245 -6.80 4.98 -3.93
C GLU A 245 -7.62 5.05 -5.23
N LYS A 246 -7.06 5.63 -6.30
CA LYS A 246 -7.70 5.69 -7.63
C LYS A 246 -7.91 4.31 -8.27
N SER A 247 -7.19 3.30 -7.79
CA SER A 247 -7.29 1.91 -8.27
C SER A 247 -7.90 0.95 -7.25
N SER A 248 -8.45 1.47 -6.15
CA SER A 248 -8.98 0.69 -5.04
C SER A 248 -10.06 -0.32 -5.45
N ASP A 249 -10.85 0.00 -6.48
CA ASP A 249 -11.94 -0.86 -6.97
C ASP A 249 -11.51 -1.87 -8.05
N ASN A 250 -10.23 -1.91 -8.42
CA ASN A 250 -9.75 -2.74 -9.53
C ASN A 250 -8.43 -3.43 -9.21
N VAL A 251 -8.48 -4.74 -8.99
CA VAL A 251 -7.32 -5.59 -8.69
C VAL A 251 -6.22 -5.43 -9.73
N ALA A 252 -6.54 -5.50 -11.02
CA ALA A 252 -5.53 -5.43 -12.08
C ALA A 252 -4.86 -4.05 -12.15
N ALA A 253 -5.64 -2.97 -12.01
CA ALA A 253 -5.10 -1.62 -11.95
C ALA A 253 -4.20 -1.43 -10.72
N ARG A 254 -4.59 -1.99 -9.57
CA ARG A 254 -3.79 -1.93 -8.36
C ARG A 254 -2.45 -2.64 -8.53
N LEU A 255 -2.46 -3.86 -9.05
CA LEU A 255 -1.24 -4.65 -9.28
C LEU A 255 -0.31 -4.01 -10.31
N ALA A 256 -0.85 -3.27 -11.27
CA ALA A 256 -0.04 -2.51 -12.24
C ALA A 256 0.61 -1.28 -11.60
N LEU A 257 -0.08 -0.60 -10.68
CA LEU A 257 0.40 0.66 -10.09
C LEU A 257 1.47 0.48 -9.00
N ILE A 258 1.34 -0.55 -8.14
CA ILE A 258 2.28 -0.79 -7.04
C ILE A 258 3.75 -0.75 -7.50
N PRO A 259 4.18 -1.49 -8.54
CA PRO A 259 5.58 -1.48 -8.98
C PRO A 259 6.00 -0.21 -9.75
N LEU A 260 5.08 0.66 -10.15
CA LEU A 260 5.36 1.84 -10.97
C LEU A 260 5.54 3.13 -10.17
N VAL A 261 5.10 3.15 -8.91
CA VAL A 261 4.95 4.38 -8.10
C VAL A 261 5.77 4.32 -6.80
N GLN A 262 6.54 3.26 -6.57
CA GLN A 262 7.51 3.12 -5.46
C GLN A 262 8.84 3.84 -5.73
#